data_AF-H5TZ28-F1
#
_entry.id   AF-H5TZ28-F1
#
_cell.length_a   1.000
_cell.length_b   1.000
_cell.length_c   1.000
_cell.angle_alpha   90.00
_cell.angle_beta   90.00
_cell.angle_gamma   90.00
#
_symmetry.space_group_name_H-M   'P 1'
#
loop_
_entity.id
_entity.type
_entity.pdbx_description
1 polymer ?
#
loop_
_entity_poly.entity_id
_entity_poly.type
_entity_poly.pdbx_seq_one_letter_code
_entity_poly.pdbx_strand_id
1 'polypeptide(L)'
;MLSLALLARAFALGPDHPLAEMLLADFMIVDAWKPFGDNTFLEIERAVRDGRPHETMGGRSLNDDCMDTLYTYLVNAAKGPRISDHVDSPSRRANDTFPYLVPANPNPPAGPGPH
;
A
#
# COMPACT_ATOMS: atom_id res chain seq x y z
N MET A 1 -27.73 -14.25 1.33
CA MET A 1 -26.72 -15.21 1.78
C MET A 1 -25.66 -15.32 0.71
N LEU A 2 -24.48 -14.72 0.91
CA LEU A 2 -23.34 -14.94 0.01
C LEU A 2 -22.87 -16.39 0.20
N SER A 3 -22.77 -17.14 -0.90
CA SER A 3 -22.25 -18.51 -0.89
C SER A 3 -20.79 -18.52 -0.44
N LEU A 4 -20.45 -19.44 0.47
CA LEU A 4 -19.09 -19.68 0.94
C LEU A 4 -18.11 -19.99 -0.23
N ALA A 5 -18.63 -20.49 -1.36
CA ALA A 5 -17.86 -20.71 -2.58
C ALA A 5 -17.44 -19.42 -3.30
N LEU A 6 -18.24 -18.35 -3.18
CA LEU A 6 -17.89 -17.03 -3.73
C LEU A 6 -16.80 -16.37 -2.89
N LEU A 7 -16.84 -16.59 -1.56
CA LEU A 7 -15.83 -16.10 -0.62
C LEU A 7 -14.48 -16.83 -0.79
N ALA A 8 -14.52 -18.15 -1.03
CA ALA A 8 -13.31 -18.93 -1.29
C ALA A 8 -12.64 -18.58 -2.63
N ARG A 9 -13.43 -18.27 -3.67
CA ARG A 9 -12.88 -17.74 -4.94
C ARG A 9 -12.31 -16.33 -4.81
N ALA A 10 -12.79 -15.54 -3.86
CA ALA A 10 -12.26 -14.21 -3.57
C ALA A 10 -10.92 -14.24 -2.79
N PHE A 11 -10.54 -15.37 -2.19
CA PHE A 11 -9.31 -15.45 -1.38
C PHE A 11 -8.23 -16.38 -1.96
N ALA A 12 -8.57 -17.21 -2.94
CA ALA A 12 -7.57 -18.00 -3.66
C ALA A 12 -6.86 -17.10 -4.67
N LEU A 13 -5.58 -16.77 -4.42
CA LEU A 13 -4.66 -16.12 -5.38
C LEU A 13 -4.32 -17.01 -6.59
N GLY A 14 -5.23 -17.88 -7.01
CA GLY A 14 -5.09 -18.62 -8.25
C GLY A 14 -5.21 -17.69 -9.46
N PRO A 15 -4.87 -18.18 -10.67
CA PRO A 15 -4.93 -17.39 -11.90
C PRO A 15 -6.33 -16.80 -12.21
N ASP A 16 -7.40 -17.32 -11.59
CA ASP A 16 -8.77 -16.78 -11.71
C ASP A 16 -9.05 -15.56 -10.78
N HIS A 17 -8.11 -15.19 -9.90
CA HIS A 17 -8.33 -14.07 -8.97
C HIS A 17 -8.28 -12.72 -9.73
N PRO A 18 -9.25 -11.81 -9.55
CA PRO A 18 -9.28 -10.53 -10.28
C PRO A 18 -8.05 -9.64 -10.07
N LEU A 19 -7.28 -9.86 -9.01
CA LEU A 19 -6.03 -9.16 -8.73
C LEU A 19 -4.78 -10.03 -8.98
N ALA A 20 -4.91 -11.26 -9.50
CA ALA A 20 -3.78 -12.17 -9.70
C ALA A 20 -2.67 -11.51 -10.53
N GLU A 21 -3.01 -11.00 -11.72
CA GLU A 21 -2.05 -10.32 -12.59
C GLU A 21 -1.38 -9.12 -11.92
N MET A 22 -2.17 -8.30 -11.20
CA MET A 22 -1.65 -7.11 -10.50
C MET A 22 -0.68 -7.48 -9.37
N LEU A 23 -0.99 -8.52 -8.59
CA LEU A 23 -0.21 -8.89 -7.41
C LEU A 23 0.97 -9.81 -7.74
N LEU A 24 0.86 -10.67 -8.76
CA LEU A 24 1.92 -11.60 -9.16
C LEU A 24 2.99 -10.94 -10.01
N ALA A 25 2.67 -9.85 -10.72
CA ALA A 25 3.65 -9.08 -11.45
C ALA A 25 4.70 -8.42 -10.53
N ASP A 26 4.35 -8.18 -9.26
CA ASP A 26 5.22 -7.65 -8.19
C ASP A 26 6.02 -6.40 -8.60
N PHE A 27 5.32 -5.40 -9.16
CA PHE A 27 5.89 -4.10 -9.49
C PHE A 27 5.28 -3.00 -8.63
N MET A 28 6.09 -2.00 -8.30
CA MET A 28 5.64 -0.72 -7.76
C MET A 28 5.91 0.35 -8.80
N ILE A 29 4.87 0.81 -9.51
CA ILE A 29 5.02 1.77 -10.60
C ILE A 29 5.04 3.20 -10.03
N VAL A 30 5.94 4.02 -10.57
CA VAL A 30 6.06 5.44 -10.25
C VAL A 30 6.09 6.26 -11.55
N ASP A 31 5.26 7.31 -11.62
CA ASP A 31 5.28 8.32 -12.67
C ASP A 31 5.86 9.64 -12.14
N ALA A 32 7.13 9.88 -12.43
CA ALA A 32 7.86 11.07 -11.96
C ALA A 32 7.34 12.41 -12.53
N TRP A 33 6.44 12.39 -13.51
CA TRP A 33 5.87 13.60 -14.12
C TRP A 33 4.56 14.06 -13.47
N LYS A 34 3.99 13.25 -12.56
CA LYS A 34 2.77 13.57 -11.83
C LYS A 34 3.10 14.13 -10.44
N PRO A 35 2.19 14.92 -9.84
CA PRO A 35 2.38 15.41 -8.48
C PRO A 35 2.55 14.27 -7.46
N PHE A 36 3.37 14.53 -6.43
CA PHE A 36 3.39 13.69 -5.24
C PHE A 36 2.02 13.67 -4.56
N GLY A 37 1.67 12.54 -3.95
CA GLY A 37 0.51 12.42 -3.08
C GLY A 37 0.82 11.47 -1.92
N ASP A 38 0.07 11.63 -0.82
CA ASP A 38 0.03 10.64 0.25
C ASP A 38 -1.01 9.54 -0.07
N ASN A 39 -0.85 8.36 0.53
CA ASN A 39 -1.75 7.22 0.35
C ASN A 39 -1.89 6.76 -1.11
N THR A 40 -0.78 6.82 -1.85
CA THR A 40 -0.71 6.52 -3.28
C THR A 40 -0.35 5.07 -3.57
N PHE A 41 -0.32 4.20 -2.55
CA PHE A 41 -0.04 2.79 -2.73
C PHE A 41 -0.89 2.17 -3.85
N LEU A 42 -0.22 1.64 -4.88
CA LEU A 42 -0.82 1.07 -6.09
C LEU A 42 -1.76 2.03 -6.86
N GLU A 43 -1.59 3.36 -6.78
CA GLU A 43 -2.54 4.30 -7.42
C GLU A 43 -2.65 4.10 -8.94
N ILE A 44 -1.54 3.83 -9.63
CA ILE A 44 -1.50 3.63 -11.09
C ILE A 44 -2.19 2.31 -11.46
N GLU A 45 -1.89 1.24 -10.75
CA GLU A 45 -2.43 -0.09 -10.95
C GLU A 45 -3.94 -0.11 -10.67
N ARG A 46 -4.36 0.57 -9.58
CA ARG A 46 -5.77 0.81 -9.26
C ARG A 46 -6.47 1.62 -10.35
N ALA A 47 -5.83 2.67 -10.86
CA ALA A 47 -6.36 3.50 -11.93
C ALA A 47 -6.59 2.70 -13.22
N VAL A 48 -5.60 1.90 -13.63
CA VAL A 48 -5.69 1.00 -14.79
C VAL A 48 -6.83 0.00 -14.62
N ARG A 49 -6.94 -0.63 -13.45
CA ARG A 49 -8.04 -1.57 -13.14
C ARG A 49 -9.41 -0.91 -13.23
N ASP A 50 -9.52 0.33 -12.76
CA ASP A 50 -10.77 1.08 -12.74
C ASP A 50 -11.07 1.78 -14.09
N GLY A 51 -10.19 1.65 -15.09
CA GLY A 51 -10.34 2.30 -16.38
C GLY A 51 -10.27 3.83 -16.33
N ARG A 52 -9.61 4.39 -15.30
CA ARG A 52 -9.42 5.84 -15.12
C ARG A 52 -7.96 6.24 -15.33
N PRO A 53 -7.67 7.49 -15.72
CA PRO A 53 -6.32 8.00 -15.66
C PRO A 53 -5.82 8.09 -14.20
N HIS A 54 -4.52 7.88 -14.00
CA HIS A 54 -3.87 8.07 -12.72
C HIS A 54 -3.59 9.56 -12.45
N GLU A 55 -3.72 9.97 -11.20
CA GLU A 55 -3.70 11.39 -10.82
C GLU A 55 -2.40 11.81 -10.13
N THR A 56 -1.75 10.88 -9.41
CA THR A 56 -0.52 11.14 -8.66
C THR A 56 0.64 10.35 -9.26
N MET A 57 1.84 10.53 -8.70
CA MET A 57 3.02 9.75 -9.11
C MET A 57 2.92 8.25 -8.80
N GLY A 58 1.91 7.78 -8.07
CA GLY A 58 1.84 6.39 -7.63
C GLY A 58 2.90 6.05 -6.58
N GLY A 59 3.42 4.83 -6.65
CA GLY A 59 4.39 4.29 -5.69
C GLY A 59 3.82 4.04 -4.30
N ARG A 60 4.72 3.99 -3.31
CA ARG A 60 4.39 3.94 -1.88
C ARG A 60 5.05 5.14 -1.20
N SER A 61 4.23 6.05 -0.67
CA SER A 61 4.77 7.18 0.10
C SER A 61 5.45 6.69 1.40
N LEU A 62 6.40 7.46 1.95
CA LEU A 62 7.14 7.01 3.15
C LEU A 62 6.24 6.87 4.39
N ASN A 63 5.19 7.69 4.45
CA ASN A 63 4.22 7.72 5.53
C ASN A 63 2.88 7.07 5.14
N ASP A 64 2.87 6.24 4.08
CA ASP A 64 1.66 5.63 3.50
C ASP A 64 1.01 4.64 4.45
N ASP A 65 -0.31 4.69 4.53
CA ASP A 65 -1.13 3.62 5.10
C ASP A 65 -1.48 2.57 4.02
N CYS A 66 -0.42 1.90 3.56
CA CYS A 66 -0.50 0.98 2.43
C CYS A 66 -1.25 -0.31 2.76
N MET A 67 -1.22 -0.74 4.03
CA MET A 67 -1.81 -2.01 4.46
C MET A 67 -3.33 -1.97 4.38
N ASP A 68 -3.94 -0.90 4.86
CA ASP A 68 -5.39 -0.71 4.74
C ASP A 68 -5.84 -0.62 3.28
N THR A 69 -5.03 0.01 2.43
CA THR A 69 -5.28 0.03 0.98
C THR A 69 -5.22 -1.39 0.42
N LEU A 70 -4.15 -2.14 0.69
CA LEU A 70 -3.98 -3.52 0.24
C LEU A 70 -5.14 -4.41 0.70
N TYR A 71 -5.49 -4.37 2.00
CA TYR A 71 -6.56 -5.18 2.56
C TYR A 71 -7.93 -4.81 2.03
N THR A 72 -8.19 -3.52 1.81
CA THR A 72 -9.44 -3.09 1.18
C THR A 72 -9.59 -3.70 -0.23
N TYR A 73 -8.51 -3.74 -1.01
CA TYR A 73 -8.52 -4.35 -2.33
C TYR A 73 -8.61 -5.88 -2.28
N LEU A 74 -7.83 -6.54 -1.42
CA LEU A 74 -7.85 -8.00 -1.28
C LEU A 74 -9.20 -8.53 -0.77
N VAL A 75 -9.83 -7.84 0.18
CA VAL A 75 -11.05 -8.34 0.85
C VAL A 75 -12.31 -7.97 0.08
N ASN A 76 -12.41 -6.74 -0.41
CA ASN A 76 -13.65 -6.25 -1.03
C ASN A 76 -13.46 -5.54 -2.38
N ALA A 77 -12.26 -5.62 -2.98
CA ALA A 77 -11.94 -5.00 -4.26
C ALA A 77 -12.23 -3.48 -4.32
N ALA A 78 -12.18 -2.81 -3.16
CA ALA A 78 -12.58 -1.42 -2.96
C ALA A 78 -14.06 -1.12 -3.27
N LYS A 79 -14.95 -2.11 -3.13
CA LYS A 79 -16.41 -1.97 -3.36
C LYS A 79 -17.21 -1.83 -2.06
N GLY A 80 -16.54 -1.58 -0.93
CA GLY A 80 -17.17 -1.46 0.38
C GLY A 80 -16.38 -0.55 1.31
N PRO A 81 -16.68 -0.60 2.62
CA PRO A 81 -15.92 0.13 3.63
C PRO A 81 -14.43 -0.22 3.58
N ARG A 82 -13.59 0.73 3.99
CA ARG A 82 -12.15 0.51 4.17
C ARG A 82 -11.94 -0.61 5.19
N ILE A 83 -11.08 -1.57 4.86
CA ILE A 83 -10.60 -2.59 5.79
C ILE A 83 -9.35 -2.05 6.46
N SER A 84 -9.34 -2.07 7.80
CA SER A 84 -8.24 -1.52 8.59
C SER A 84 -7.55 -2.58 9.43
N ASP A 85 -6.22 -2.49 9.53
CA ASP A 85 -5.43 -3.23 10.51
C ASP A 85 -5.19 -2.44 11.81
N HIS A 86 -5.70 -1.20 11.86
CA HIS A 86 -5.56 -0.22 12.93
C HIS A 86 -4.12 0.32 13.15
N VAL A 87 -3.24 0.17 12.15
CA VAL A 87 -1.89 0.72 12.13
C VAL A 87 -1.79 1.81 11.06
N ASP A 88 -2.34 2.99 11.37
CA ASP A 88 -2.53 4.06 10.37
C ASP A 88 -1.25 4.85 10.04
N SER A 89 -0.16 4.68 10.81
CA SER A 89 1.06 5.46 10.61
C SER A 89 2.31 4.84 11.23
N PRO A 90 3.52 5.18 10.72
CA PRO A 90 4.75 4.81 11.39
C PRO A 90 4.83 5.50 12.76
N SER A 91 5.46 4.81 13.72
CA SER A 91 5.68 5.33 15.09
C SER A 91 6.44 6.66 15.11
N ARG A 92 7.22 6.95 14.07
CA ARG A 92 7.82 8.25 13.78
C ARG A 92 7.69 8.53 12.29
N ARG A 93 7.06 9.66 11.96
CA ARG A 93 6.88 10.10 10.56
C ARG A 93 8.22 10.54 9.97
N ALA A 94 8.41 10.22 8.70
CA ALA A 94 9.47 10.78 7.88
C ALA A 94 9.17 12.24 7.53
N ASN A 95 10.22 13.05 7.37
CA ASN A 95 10.11 14.45 6.94
C ASN A 95 9.55 14.53 5.49
N ASP A 96 8.78 15.58 5.20
CA ASP A 96 8.25 15.90 3.86
C ASP A 96 9.23 16.74 3.03
N THR A 97 10.36 17.14 3.61
CA THR A 97 11.45 17.83 2.94
C THR A 97 12.69 16.95 2.85
N PHE A 98 13.39 17.04 1.71
CA PHE A 98 14.65 16.34 1.49
C PHE A 98 15.62 16.61 2.67
N PRO A 99 16.24 15.57 3.28
CA PRO A 99 16.44 14.21 2.76
C PRO A 99 15.36 13.17 3.14
N TYR A 100 14.17 13.60 3.57
CA TYR A 100 13.04 12.71 3.92
C TYR A 100 13.34 11.69 5.03
N LEU A 101 14.25 12.06 5.94
CA LEU A 101 14.67 11.19 7.05
C LEU A 101 13.77 11.38 8.27
N VAL A 102 13.63 10.31 9.04
CA VAL A 102 13.09 10.36 10.40
C VAL A 102 14.15 11.00 11.32
N PRO A 103 13.78 11.91 12.25
CA PRO A 103 14.71 12.45 13.23
C PRO A 103 15.42 11.35 14.02
N ALA A 104 16.71 11.57 14.31
CA ALA A 104 17.53 10.64 15.09
C ALA A 104 16.87 10.32 16.44
N ASN A 105 17.04 9.09 16.91
CA ASN A 105 16.58 8.70 18.24
C ASN A 105 17.38 9.45 19.32
N PRO A 106 16.76 10.28 20.18
CA PRO A 106 17.51 11.03 21.20
C PRO A 106 18.13 10.11 22.25
N ASN A 107 17.56 8.92 22.47
CA ASN A 107 18.03 7.94 23.45
C ASN A 107 18.23 6.56 22.77
N PRO A 108 19.30 6.38 21.97
CA PRO A 108 19.59 5.10 21.35
C PRO A 108 20.00 4.07 22.43
N PRO A 109 19.65 2.78 22.27
CA PRO A 109 20.20 1.73 23.13
C PRO A 109 21.72 1.69 23.02
N ALA A 110 22.41 1.31 24.09
CA ALA A 110 23.85 1.08 24.04
C ALA A 110 24.15 -0.02 23.00
N GLY A 111 25.14 0.22 22.14
CA GLY A 111 25.60 -0.79 21.19
C GLY A 111 26.18 -2.02 21.91
N PRO A 112 26.29 -3.18 21.23
CA PRO A 112 27.05 -4.30 21.78
C PRO A 112 28.46 -3.83 22.12
N GLY A 113 28.98 -4.24 23.29
CA GLY A 113 30.33 -3.92 23.72
C GLY A 113 31.37 -4.45 22.72
N PRO A 114 32.61 -3.94 22.77
CA PRO A 114 33.69 -4.45 21.92
C PRO A 114 33.86 -5.96 22.14
N HIS A 115 33.96 -6.70 21.03
CA HIS A 115 34.32 -8.12 21.01
C HIS A 115 35.80 -8.33 21.35
#